data_AF-A0A9W7MQE7-F1
#
_entry.id   AF-A0A9W7MQE7-F1
#
_cell.length_a   1.000
_cell.length_b   1.000
_cell.length_c   1.000
_cell.angle_alpha   90.00
_cell.angle_beta   90.00
_cell.angle_gamma   90.00
#
_symmetry.space_group_name_H-M   'P 1'
#
loop_
_entity.id
_entity.type
_entity.pdbx_description
1 polymer ?
#
loop_
_entity_poly.entity_id
_entity_poly.type
_entity_poly.pdbx_seq_one_letter_code
_entity_poly.pdbx_strand_id
1 'polypeptide(L)'
;MAIICRSVLLLLLTSLLFISFSFAEIRFADIRSDDRPIIPVDEFQFTHTGRLELNVSQVTLSNKNADLALSKAGFFLCTPDAWMYVLQQLVIGEITCALDSDLVNVVFDFRSLKGKSSCDAVFRVNDAERYTLVFANCLDRVNVSMTVRSEMYNFEGKQNRPDYLLSAVETILPGVYFLSPLVYLTLAGIWIYILYKILLAVS
;
A
#
# COMPACT_ATOMS: atom_id res chain seq x y z
N MET A 1 -46.41 -0.55 18.63
CA MET A 1 -45.41 0.54 18.68
C MET A 1 -44.12 0.15 19.42
N ALA A 2 -44.18 -0.34 20.66
CA ALA A 2 -42.98 -0.66 21.45
C ALA A 2 -42.06 -1.72 20.81
N ILE A 3 -42.61 -2.76 20.17
CA ILE A 3 -41.84 -3.83 19.51
C ILE A 3 -41.07 -3.29 18.29
N ILE A 4 -41.70 -2.40 17.52
CA ILE A 4 -41.11 -1.75 16.33
C ILE A 4 -39.94 -0.86 16.75
N CYS A 5 -40.09 -0.08 17.83
CA CYS A 5 -39.02 0.75 18.39
C CYS A 5 -37.82 -0.09 18.87
N ARG A 6 -38.08 -1.25 19.48
CA ARG A 6 -37.04 -2.17 19.97
C ARG A 6 -36.29 -2.86 18.83
N SER A 7 -36.98 -3.25 17.75
CA SER A 7 -36.34 -3.78 16.54
C SER A 7 -35.49 -2.73 15.82
N VAL A 8 -35.97 -1.48 15.71
CA VAL A 8 -35.20 -0.39 15.10
C VAL A 8 -33.95 -0.07 15.91
N LEU A 9 -34.06 -0.04 17.25
CA LEU A 9 -32.91 0.17 18.13
C LEU A 9 -31.87 -0.95 17.99
N LEU A 10 -32.32 -2.22 17.90
CA LEU A 10 -31.43 -3.35 17.70
C LEU A 10 -30.69 -3.26 16.35
N LEU A 11 -31.41 -2.87 15.29
CA LEU A 11 -30.87 -2.69 13.94
C LEU A 11 -29.83 -1.55 13.89
N LEU A 12 -30.11 -0.44 14.59
CA LEU A 12 -29.18 0.67 14.71
C LEU A 12 -27.92 0.26 15.47
N LEU A 13 -28.07 -0.48 16.58
CA LEU A 13 -26.97 -0.98 17.39
C LEU A 13 -26.09 -1.97 16.60
N THR A 14 -26.70 -2.84 15.79
CA THR A 14 -25.97 -3.73 14.89
C THR A 14 -25.24 -2.97 13.79
N SER A 15 -25.84 -1.91 13.24
CA SER A 15 -25.20 -1.05 12.22
C SER A 15 -23.95 -0.35 12.77
N LEU A 16 -24.02 0.15 14.01
CA LEU A 16 -22.87 0.74 14.71
C LEU A 16 -21.73 -0.25 14.96
N LEU A 17 -22.00 -1.55 15.07
CA LEU A 17 -20.97 -2.59 15.19
C LEU A 17 -20.23 -2.88 13.86
N PHE A 18 -20.79 -2.44 12.72
CA PHE A 18 -20.18 -2.59 11.40
C PHE A 18 -19.46 -1.32 10.92
N ILE A 19 -19.29 -0.31 11.78
CA ILE A 19 -18.41 0.83 11.46
C ILE A 19 -16.98 0.30 11.43
N SER A 20 -16.49 -0.02 10.22
CA SER A 20 -15.13 -0.48 10.01
C SER A 20 -14.13 0.50 10.61
N PHE A 21 -13.25 0.00 11.45
CA PHE A 21 -12.06 0.74 11.86
C PHE A 21 -11.23 1.02 10.62
N SER A 22 -11.10 2.30 10.27
CA SER A 22 -10.15 2.72 9.25
C SER A 22 -8.75 2.55 9.84
N PHE A 23 -8.02 1.54 9.35
CA PHE A 23 -6.63 1.34 9.71
C PHE A 23 -5.76 2.22 8.82
N ALA A 24 -4.86 2.97 9.44
CA ALA A 24 -3.68 3.48 8.76
C ALA A 24 -2.87 2.27 8.26
N GLU A 25 -2.61 2.19 6.96
CA GLU A 25 -1.96 1.01 6.39
C GLU A 25 -0.44 1.16 6.45
N ILE A 26 0.15 0.72 7.57
CA ILE A 26 1.60 0.54 7.70
C ILE A 26 1.94 -0.83 7.11
N ARG A 27 2.85 -0.87 6.15
CA ARG A 27 3.23 -2.11 5.46
C ARG A 27 4.55 -2.66 5.98
N PHE A 28 4.59 -3.98 6.13
CA PHE A 28 5.77 -4.73 6.52
C PHE A 28 6.04 -5.78 5.45
N ALA A 29 7.25 -5.80 4.92
CA ALA A 29 7.71 -6.79 3.96
C ALA A 29 8.96 -7.50 4.49
N ASP A 30 8.92 -8.82 4.51
CA ASP A 30 10.06 -9.65 4.89
C ASP A 30 10.66 -10.28 3.64
N ILE A 31 11.90 -9.90 3.31
CA ILE A 31 12.67 -10.47 2.21
C ILE A 31 13.68 -11.43 2.82
N ARG A 32 13.68 -12.70 2.38
CA ARG A 32 14.48 -13.78 2.97
C ARG A 32 15.23 -14.52 1.89
N SER A 33 16.56 -14.39 1.88
CA SER A 33 17.48 -15.02 0.93
C SER A 33 16.99 -14.93 -0.52
N ASP A 34 16.63 -13.71 -0.94
CA ASP A 34 16.07 -13.44 -2.26
C ASP A 34 17.15 -12.84 -3.17
N ASP A 35 17.32 -13.40 -4.36
CA ASP A 35 18.29 -12.99 -5.38
C ASP A 35 17.63 -12.29 -6.57
N ARG A 36 16.32 -12.05 -6.53
CA ARG A 36 15.60 -11.36 -7.60
C ARG A 36 16.16 -9.94 -7.77
N PRO A 37 16.39 -9.49 -9.02
CA PRO A 37 16.95 -8.18 -9.27
C PRO A 37 15.99 -7.04 -8.93
N ILE A 38 14.69 -7.31 -8.92
CA ILE A 38 13.62 -6.34 -8.70
C ILE A 38 12.54 -6.99 -7.82
N ILE A 39 12.17 -6.32 -6.74
CA ILE A 39 11.13 -6.77 -5.80
C ILE A 39 10.20 -5.58 -5.49
N PRO A 40 8.96 -5.55 -6.01
CA PRO A 40 7.98 -4.55 -5.60
C PRO A 40 7.57 -4.79 -4.14
N VAL A 41 7.54 -3.72 -3.34
CA VAL A 41 7.29 -3.77 -1.90
C VAL A 41 5.89 -3.25 -1.57
N ASP A 42 5.50 -2.12 -2.16
CA ASP A 42 4.27 -1.42 -1.80
C ASP A 42 3.85 -0.42 -2.89
N GLU A 43 2.58 -0.01 -2.90
CA GLU A 43 2.02 0.99 -3.83
C GLU A 43 1.19 2.02 -3.07
N PHE A 44 1.38 3.30 -3.39
CA PHE A 44 0.64 4.39 -2.76
C PHE A 44 0.40 5.54 -3.73
N GLN A 45 -0.75 6.20 -3.59
CA GLN A 45 -1.06 7.42 -4.34
C GLN A 45 -0.68 8.66 -3.51
N PHE A 46 0.38 9.35 -3.93
CA PHE A 46 0.82 10.57 -3.28
C PHE A 46 0.05 11.79 -3.79
N THR A 47 0.02 12.81 -2.96
CA THR A 47 -0.37 14.18 -3.31
C THR A 47 0.87 15.07 -3.29
N HIS A 48 0.72 16.36 -3.56
CA HIS A 48 1.82 17.33 -3.48
C HIS A 48 2.44 17.49 -2.08
N THR A 49 1.84 16.88 -1.05
CA THR A 49 2.35 16.85 0.32
C THR A 49 2.70 15.44 0.78
N GLY A 50 3.12 14.58 -0.16
CA GLY A 50 3.44 13.19 0.11
C GLY A 50 4.74 12.97 0.89
N ARG A 51 4.75 11.90 1.69
CA ARG A 51 5.95 11.45 2.41
C ARG A 51 6.00 9.93 2.52
N LEU A 52 7.19 9.41 2.28
CA LEU A 52 7.58 8.03 2.54
C LEU A 52 8.58 8.00 3.69
N GLU A 53 8.31 7.18 4.70
CA GLU A 53 9.28 6.78 5.71
C GLU A 53 9.59 5.30 5.54
N LEU A 54 10.87 4.98 5.42
CA LEU A 54 11.37 3.65 5.18
C LEU A 54 12.31 3.27 6.32
N ASN A 55 11.98 2.21 7.04
CA ASN A 55 12.85 1.58 8.02
C ASN A 55 13.23 0.20 7.50
N VAL A 56 14.53 -0.04 7.35
CA VAL A 56 15.07 -1.32 6.94
C VAL A 56 15.90 -1.87 8.08
N SER A 57 15.67 -3.12 8.45
CA SER A 57 16.36 -3.79 9.54
C SER A 57 16.79 -5.19 9.14
N GLN A 58 17.72 -5.76 9.91
CA GLN A 58 18.25 -7.11 9.70
C GLN A 58 18.84 -7.33 8.30
N VAL A 59 19.44 -6.29 7.71
CA VAL A 59 20.05 -6.41 6.37
C VAL A 59 21.22 -7.38 6.42
N THR A 60 21.12 -8.43 5.63
CA THR A 60 22.15 -9.46 5.46
C THR A 60 22.32 -9.77 3.98
N LEU A 61 23.57 -9.86 3.54
CA LEU A 61 23.95 -10.22 2.19
C LEU A 61 24.64 -11.59 2.24
N SER A 62 24.35 -12.47 1.28
CA SER A 62 25.03 -13.78 1.18
C SER A 62 26.54 -13.61 0.94
N ASN A 63 26.91 -12.60 0.17
CA ASN A 63 28.29 -12.22 -0.09
C ASN A 63 28.62 -10.89 0.59
N LYS A 64 29.67 -10.88 1.42
CA LYS A 64 30.15 -9.70 2.18
C LYS A 64 31.47 -9.14 1.66
N ASN A 65 31.87 -9.48 0.44
CA ASN A 65 33.11 -8.98 -0.15
C ASN A 65 33.15 -7.45 -0.11
N ALA A 66 34.32 -6.88 0.21
CA ALA A 66 34.51 -5.44 0.30
C ALA A 66 34.36 -4.72 -1.07
N ASP A 67 34.55 -5.46 -2.17
CA ASP A 67 34.42 -4.96 -3.55
C ASP A 67 32.96 -4.92 -4.03
N LEU A 68 31.99 -5.31 -3.20
CA LEU A 68 30.58 -5.27 -3.56
C LEU A 68 30.15 -3.82 -3.73
N ALA A 69 29.67 -3.46 -4.92
CA ALA A 69 29.16 -2.12 -5.19
C ALA A 69 27.81 -1.92 -4.49
N LEU A 70 27.81 -1.63 -3.18
CA LEU A 70 26.60 -1.44 -2.37
C LEU A 70 25.67 -0.33 -2.89
N SER A 71 26.14 0.57 -3.75
CA SER A 71 25.26 1.53 -4.44
C SER A 71 24.36 0.90 -5.50
N LYS A 72 24.61 -0.35 -5.90
CA LYS A 72 23.81 -1.10 -6.87
C LYS A 72 22.67 -1.91 -6.22
N ALA A 73 22.43 -1.72 -4.93
CA ALA A 73 21.27 -2.27 -4.23
C ALA A 73 20.60 -1.17 -3.40
N GLY A 74 19.27 -1.11 -3.42
CA GLY A 74 18.54 -0.01 -2.81
C GLY A 74 17.06 0.02 -3.15
N PHE A 75 16.37 1.02 -2.61
CA PHE A 75 14.95 1.26 -2.82
C PHE A 75 14.75 2.53 -3.62
N PHE A 76 13.77 2.49 -4.52
CA PHE A 76 13.35 3.64 -5.30
C PHE A 76 11.83 3.66 -5.43
N LEU A 77 11.29 4.84 -5.70
CA LEU A 77 9.92 5.07 -6.10
C LEU A 77 9.89 5.27 -7.62
N CYS A 78 8.92 4.64 -8.28
CA CYS A 78 8.63 4.89 -9.69
C CYS A 78 7.14 5.00 -9.92
N THR A 79 6.76 5.75 -10.94
CA THR A 79 5.40 5.77 -11.46
C THR A 79 5.23 4.60 -12.43
N PRO A 80 4.00 4.10 -12.66
CA PRO A 80 3.76 3.02 -13.62
C PRO A 80 4.32 3.31 -15.02
N ASP A 81 4.21 4.55 -15.46
CA ASP A 81 4.71 4.98 -16.78
C ASP A 81 6.24 4.98 -16.82
N ALA A 82 6.90 5.57 -15.81
CA ALA A 82 8.36 5.56 -15.70
C ALA A 82 8.92 4.13 -15.62
N TRP A 83 8.24 3.25 -14.90
CA TRP A 83 8.64 1.85 -14.76
C TRP A 83 8.76 1.12 -16.10
N MET A 84 7.80 1.34 -17.01
CA MET A 84 7.82 0.74 -18.35
C MET A 84 9.04 1.18 -19.15
N TYR A 85 9.43 2.45 -19.06
CA TYR A 85 10.64 2.95 -19.70
C TYR A 85 11.90 2.35 -19.09
N VAL A 86 12.01 2.29 -17.76
CA VAL A 86 13.16 1.69 -17.05
C VAL A 86 13.34 0.22 -17.44
N LEU A 87 12.26 -0.56 -17.51
CA LEU A 87 12.30 -1.94 -17.98
C LEU A 87 12.80 -2.04 -19.42
N GLN A 88 12.35 -1.15 -20.30
CA GLN A 88 12.84 -1.11 -21.67
C GLN A 88 14.35 -0.82 -21.71
N GLN A 89 14.84 0.16 -20.93
CA GLN A 89 16.28 0.50 -20.85
C GLN A 89 17.13 -0.67 -20.36
N LEU A 90 16.63 -1.46 -19.40
CA LEU A 90 17.29 -2.67 -18.93
C LEU A 90 17.35 -3.75 -20.02
N VAL A 91 16.26 -3.96 -20.76
CA VAL A 91 16.18 -5.00 -21.81
C VAL A 91 17.10 -4.69 -22.98
N ILE A 92 17.20 -3.42 -23.39
CA ILE A 92 18.11 -3.00 -24.48
C ILE A 92 19.57 -2.86 -24.02
N GLY A 93 19.84 -2.99 -22.72
CA GLY A 93 21.18 -2.89 -22.13
C GLY A 93 21.73 -1.46 -22.06
N GLU A 94 20.87 -0.44 -22.09
CA GLU A 94 21.27 0.95 -21.91
C GLU A 94 21.69 1.23 -20.46
N ILE A 95 20.96 0.65 -19.51
CA ILE A 95 21.30 0.68 -18.09
C ILE A 95 21.53 -0.74 -17.58
N THR A 96 22.42 -0.88 -16.60
CA THR A 96 22.72 -2.17 -15.96
C THR A 96 21.92 -2.39 -14.68
N CYS A 97 21.41 -1.31 -14.09
CA CYS A 97 20.65 -1.34 -12.86
C CYS A 97 19.48 -0.35 -12.92
N ALA A 98 18.34 -0.73 -12.34
CA ALA A 98 17.18 0.16 -12.27
C ALA A 98 17.48 1.48 -11.53
N LEU A 99 18.39 1.45 -10.55
CA LEU A 99 18.83 2.62 -9.80
C LEU A 99 19.66 3.63 -10.61
N ASP A 100 20.16 3.25 -11.79
CA ASP A 100 20.95 4.14 -12.65
C ASP A 100 20.07 5.03 -13.55
N SER A 101 18.76 4.75 -13.63
CA SER A 101 17.86 5.53 -14.48
C SER A 101 17.51 6.86 -13.83
N ASP A 102 17.57 7.96 -14.60
CA ASP A 102 17.15 9.29 -14.15
C ASP A 102 15.62 9.40 -13.97
N LEU A 103 14.86 8.39 -14.40
CA LEU A 103 13.40 8.35 -14.31
C LEU A 103 12.89 7.83 -12.94
N VAL A 104 13.78 7.29 -12.10
CA VAL A 104 13.41 6.77 -10.79
C VAL A 104 13.82 7.71 -9.66
N ASN A 105 13.00 7.76 -8.62
CA ASN A 105 13.29 8.51 -7.41
C ASN A 105 13.97 7.59 -6.41
N VAL A 106 15.30 7.61 -6.35
CA VAL A 106 16.07 6.81 -5.40
C VAL A 106 15.79 7.29 -3.97
N VAL A 107 15.24 6.38 -3.15
CA VAL A 107 14.87 6.65 -1.75
C VAL A 107 16.04 6.32 -0.82
N PHE A 108 16.66 5.16 -1.04
CA PHE A 108 17.69 4.62 -0.16
C PHE A 108 18.65 3.72 -0.93
N ASP A 109 19.95 3.82 -0.67
CA ASP A 109 20.97 2.92 -1.20
C ASP A 109 21.71 2.18 -0.07
N PHE A 110 22.24 1.00 -0.36
CA PHE A 110 22.97 0.23 0.66
C PHE A 110 24.35 0.83 0.98
N ARG A 111 24.85 1.75 0.15
CA ARG A 111 26.05 2.55 0.47
C ARG A 111 25.84 3.35 1.76
N SER A 112 24.63 3.84 1.99
CA SER A 112 24.25 4.60 3.19
C SER A 112 24.23 3.77 4.47
N LEU A 113 24.21 2.42 4.39
CA LEU A 113 24.28 1.55 5.57
C LEU A 113 25.59 1.71 6.34
N LYS A 114 26.71 2.06 5.67
CA LYS A 114 28.04 2.22 6.29
C LYS A 114 28.42 1.07 7.24
N GLY A 115 28.07 -0.17 6.87
CA GLY A 115 28.34 -1.38 7.66
C GLY A 115 27.33 -1.67 8.79
N LYS A 116 26.27 -0.88 8.93
CA LYS A 116 25.14 -1.17 9.83
C LYS A 116 24.18 -2.17 9.19
N SER A 117 23.43 -2.90 10.01
CA SER A 117 22.38 -3.83 9.59
C SER A 117 20.98 -3.21 9.58
N SER A 118 20.86 -1.93 9.89
CA SER A 118 19.60 -1.18 9.85
C SER A 118 19.80 0.27 9.44
N CYS A 119 18.77 0.86 8.84
CA CYS A 119 18.75 2.26 8.47
C CYS A 119 17.31 2.79 8.37
N ASP A 120 17.19 4.10 8.51
CA ASP A 120 15.97 4.88 8.38
C ASP A 120 16.17 5.92 7.28
N ALA A 121 15.20 6.02 6.38
CA ALA A 121 15.19 7.00 5.31
C ALA A 121 13.82 7.70 5.26
N VAL A 122 13.83 9.01 5.05
CA VAL A 122 12.62 9.82 4.87
C VAL A 122 12.70 10.53 3.53
N PHE A 123 11.70 10.30 2.68
CA PHE A 123 11.63 10.85 1.33
C PHE A 123 10.36 11.68 1.17
N ARG A 124 10.50 12.87 0.57
CA ARG A 124 9.37 13.77 0.28
C ARG A 124 8.97 13.62 -1.17
N VAL A 125 7.68 13.43 -1.41
CA VAL A 125 7.10 13.33 -2.75
C VAL A 125 6.36 14.62 -3.04
N ASN A 126 6.73 15.30 -4.12
CA ASN A 126 6.14 16.58 -4.51
C ASN A 126 5.09 16.43 -5.62
N ASP A 127 5.11 15.32 -6.35
CA ASP A 127 4.24 15.08 -7.49
C ASP A 127 3.04 14.24 -7.05
N ALA A 128 1.85 14.67 -7.47
CA ALA A 128 0.59 14.05 -7.09
C ALA A 128 0.27 12.88 -8.02
N GLU A 129 1.01 11.78 -7.86
CA GLU A 129 0.90 10.60 -8.71
C GLU A 129 0.88 9.31 -7.88
N ARG A 130 0.60 8.20 -8.56
CA ARG A 130 0.70 6.86 -7.99
C ARG A 130 2.13 6.37 -8.14
N TYR A 131 2.71 5.95 -7.03
CA TYR A 131 4.06 5.41 -6.99
C TYR A 131 4.08 4.00 -6.42
N THR A 132 4.99 3.20 -6.95
CA THR A 132 5.34 1.88 -6.42
C THR A 132 6.72 1.98 -5.79
N LEU A 133 6.84 1.55 -4.53
CA LEU A 133 8.12 1.33 -3.86
C LEU A 133 8.68 -0.01 -4.30
N VAL A 134 9.89 0.03 -4.84
CA VAL A 134 10.57 -1.13 -5.40
C VAL A 134 11.96 -1.24 -4.81
N PHE A 135 12.34 -2.46 -4.43
CA PHE A 135 13.71 -2.79 -4.11
C PHE A 135 14.42 -3.31 -5.37
N ALA A 136 15.58 -2.74 -5.68
CA ALA A 136 16.50 -3.21 -6.70
C ALA A 136 17.70 -3.90 -6.06
N ASN A 137 18.02 -5.08 -6.58
CA ASN A 137 19.22 -5.84 -6.28
C ASN A 137 20.02 -6.06 -7.56
N CYS A 138 20.87 -5.11 -7.94
CA CYS A 138 21.70 -5.22 -9.13
C CYS A 138 23.08 -5.84 -8.81
N LEU A 139 23.17 -6.61 -7.73
CA LEU A 139 24.36 -7.32 -7.33
C LEU A 139 24.33 -8.72 -7.95
N ASP A 140 25.42 -9.13 -8.59
CA ASP A 140 25.45 -10.41 -9.29
C ASP A 140 25.41 -11.60 -8.31
N ARG A 141 24.32 -12.36 -8.35
CA ARG A 141 24.07 -13.57 -7.54
C ARG A 141 24.24 -13.38 -6.04
N VAL A 142 23.83 -12.21 -5.52
CA VAL A 142 23.82 -11.95 -4.08
C VAL A 142 22.40 -12.04 -3.55
N ASN A 143 22.21 -12.95 -2.59
CA ASN A 143 20.93 -13.10 -1.91
C ASN A 143 20.87 -12.06 -0.79
N VAL A 144 19.77 -11.32 -0.74
CA VAL A 144 19.50 -10.32 0.28
C VAL A 144 18.45 -10.87 1.25
N SER A 145 18.65 -10.66 2.55
CA SER A 145 17.59 -10.80 3.53
C SER A 145 17.49 -9.54 4.37
N MET A 146 16.27 -9.06 4.56
CA MET A 146 15.97 -7.88 5.36
C MET A 146 14.49 -7.81 5.71
N THR A 147 14.18 -7.06 6.76
CA THR A 147 12.82 -6.69 7.14
C THR A 147 12.63 -5.21 6.81
N VAL A 148 11.60 -4.92 6.02
CA VAL A 148 11.28 -3.59 5.52
C VAL A 148 9.96 -3.14 6.14
N ARG A 149 9.96 -1.96 6.74
CA ARG A 149 8.77 -1.26 7.20
C ARG A 149 8.63 0.01 6.38
N SER A 150 7.57 0.12 5.59
CA SER A 150 7.25 1.29 4.79
C SER A 150 5.99 1.98 5.33
N GLU A 151 6.09 3.30 5.48
CA GLU A 151 4.98 4.16 5.86
C GLU A 151 4.84 5.25 4.79
N MET A 152 3.76 5.17 4.02
CA MET A 152 3.44 6.16 2.99
C MET A 152 2.20 6.93 3.42
N TYR A 153 2.29 8.25 3.40
CA TYR A 153 1.20 9.12 3.83
C TYR A 153 1.28 10.49 3.16
N ASN A 154 0.16 11.19 3.16
CA ASN A 154 0.06 12.58 2.73
C ASN A 154 -0.15 13.49 3.94
N PHE A 155 0.13 14.79 3.83
CA PHE A 155 -0.29 15.74 4.86
C PHE A 155 -1.59 16.43 4.47
N GLU A 156 -2.60 16.34 5.34
CA GLU A 156 -3.90 16.97 5.10
C GLU A 156 -4.06 18.30 5.87
N GLY A 157 -4.51 19.33 5.16
CA GLY A 157 -4.97 20.60 5.71
C GLY A 157 -3.89 21.50 6.35
N LYS A 158 -4.35 22.61 6.95
CA LYS A 158 -3.47 23.61 7.60
C LYS A 158 -2.76 23.11 8.86
N GLN A 159 -3.20 21.97 9.42
CA GLN A 159 -2.67 21.43 10.67
C GLN A 159 -1.54 20.40 10.46
N ASN A 160 -1.15 20.13 9.21
CA ASN A 160 -0.02 19.26 8.88
C ASN A 160 -0.13 17.88 9.54
N ARG A 161 -1.34 17.32 9.58
CA ARG A 161 -1.59 15.99 10.15
C ARG A 161 -1.32 14.94 9.07
N PRO A 162 -0.61 13.85 9.41
CA PRO A 162 -0.40 12.77 8.46
C PRO A 162 -1.72 12.02 8.23
N ASP A 163 -2.06 11.90 6.96
CA ASP A 163 -3.16 11.11 6.43
C ASP A 163 -2.58 9.86 5.76
N TYR A 164 -2.79 8.73 6.43
CA TYR A 164 -2.31 7.41 6.04
C TYR A 164 -3.32 6.65 5.18
N LEU A 165 -4.45 7.28 4.82
CA LEU A 165 -5.41 6.66 3.93
C LEU A 165 -4.77 6.49 2.54
N LEU A 166 -4.88 5.27 2.00
CA LEU A 166 -4.67 4.98 0.58
C LEU A 166 -5.46 6.01 -0.22
N SER A 167 -4.76 6.95 -0.83
CA SER A 167 -5.34 8.26 -1.08
C SER A 167 -6.49 8.28 -2.06
N ALA A 168 -7.45 9.15 -1.71
CA ALA A 168 -8.40 9.91 -2.53
C ALA A 168 -9.38 9.16 -3.45
N VAL A 169 -9.05 8.02 -4.04
CA VAL A 169 -9.92 7.34 -5.02
C VAL A 169 -10.63 6.11 -4.45
N GLU A 170 -10.07 5.42 -3.46
CA GLU A 170 -10.73 4.29 -2.79
C GLU A 170 -11.54 4.69 -1.54
N THR A 171 -11.68 5.99 -1.27
CA THR A 171 -12.45 6.49 -0.11
C THR A 171 -13.96 6.33 -0.25
N ILE A 172 -14.47 6.08 -1.47
CA ILE A 172 -15.90 5.83 -1.73
C ILE A 172 -16.26 4.36 -1.50
N LEU A 173 -15.27 3.48 -1.45
CA LEU A 173 -15.47 2.02 -1.41
C LEU A 173 -16.12 1.52 -0.11
N PRO A 174 -15.71 1.96 1.09
CA PRO A 174 -16.30 1.45 2.34
C PRO A 174 -17.79 1.80 2.44
N GLY A 175 -18.17 3.01 2.03
CA GLY A 175 -19.54 3.49 2.09
C GLY A 175 -20.47 2.79 1.09
N VAL A 176 -20.03 2.63 -0.16
CA VAL A 176 -20.84 1.96 -1.19
C VAL A 176 -21.00 0.47 -0.90
N TYR A 177 -19.93 -0.21 -0.46
CA TYR A 177 -20.02 -1.62 -0.05
C TYR A 177 -20.86 -1.83 1.21
N PHE A 178 -20.96 -0.83 2.09
CA PHE A 178 -21.82 -0.90 3.26
C PHE A 178 -23.29 -0.59 2.92
N LEU A 179 -23.55 0.40 2.07
CA LEU A 179 -24.92 0.80 1.69
C LEU A 179 -25.58 -0.19 0.73
N SER A 180 -24.82 -0.79 -0.17
CA SER A 180 -25.31 -1.77 -1.15
C SER A 180 -26.08 -2.94 -0.52
N PRO A 181 -25.55 -3.70 0.47
CA PRO A 181 -26.26 -4.82 1.08
C PRO A 181 -27.51 -4.39 1.85
N LEU A 182 -27.53 -3.19 2.43
CA LEU A 182 -28.72 -2.66 3.11
C LEU A 182 -29.89 -2.47 2.14
N VAL A 183 -29.61 -1.96 0.93
CA VAL A 183 -30.63 -1.85 -0.12
C VAL A 183 -31.15 -3.23 -0.52
N TYR A 184 -30.28 -4.21 -0.73
CA TYR A 184 -30.70 -5.58 -1.07
C TYR A 184 -31.51 -6.25 0.04
N LEU A 185 -31.14 -6.07 1.32
CA LEU A 185 -31.88 -6.61 2.46
C LEU A 185 -33.29 -6.00 2.59
N THR A 186 -33.44 -4.70 2.34
CA THR A 186 -34.77 -4.06 2.39
C THR A 186 -35.66 -4.56 1.25
N LEU A 187 -35.14 -4.70 0.03
CA LEU A 187 -35.87 -5.26 -1.11
C LEU A 187 -36.26 -6.72 -0.85
N ALA A 188 -35.35 -7.53 -0.31
CA ALA A 188 -35.63 -8.92 0.09
C ALA A 188 -36.72 -8.98 1.17
N GLY A 189 -36.68 -8.12 2.18
CA GLY A 189 -37.70 -8.02 3.22
C GLY A 189 -39.09 -7.66 2.67
N ILE A 190 -39.15 -6.68 1.76
CA ILE A 190 -40.40 -6.32 1.05
C ILE A 190 -40.92 -7.51 0.24
N TRP A 191 -40.03 -8.20 -0.48
CA TRP A 191 -40.40 -9.35 -1.32
C TRP A 191 -40.95 -10.52 -0.49
N ILE A 192 -40.28 -10.87 0.61
CA ILE A 192 -40.75 -11.91 1.56
C ILE A 192 -42.11 -11.51 2.16
N TYR A 193 -42.29 -10.25 2.54
CA TYR A 193 -43.56 -9.76 3.08
C TYR A 193 -44.72 -9.88 2.08
N ILE A 194 -44.49 -9.51 0.81
CA ILE A 194 -45.49 -9.62 -0.26
C ILE A 194 -45.85 -11.10 -0.48
N LEU A 195 -44.85 -11.99 -0.56
CA LEU A 195 -45.09 -13.42 -0.71
C LEU A 195 -45.89 -14.01 0.46
N TYR A 196 -45.55 -13.62 1.70
CA TYR A 196 -46.27 -14.07 2.88
C TYR A 196 -47.74 -13.61 2.87
N LYS A 197 -47.99 -12.36 2.45
CA LYS A 197 -49.34 -11.80 2.28
C LYS A 197 -50.15 -12.54 1.22
N ILE A 198 -49.53 -12.87 0.08
CA ILE A 198 -50.19 -13.63 -1.00
C ILE A 198 -50.49 -15.06 -0.55
N LEU A 199 -49.55 -15.72 0.11
CA LEU A 199 -49.73 -17.08 0.63
C LEU A 199 -50.90 -17.16 1.61
N LEU A 200 -51.00 -16.20 2.54
CA LEU A 200 -52.11 -16.09 3.50
C LEU A 200 -53.45 -15.71 2.88
N ALA A 201 -53.46 -15.05 1.72
CA ALA A 201 -54.69 -14.70 1.02
C ALA A 201 -55.26 -15.87 0.20
N VAL A 202 -54.45 -16.91 -0.04
CA VAL A 202 -54.82 -18.11 -0.82
C VAL A 202 -55.18 -19.30 0.08
N SER A 203 -54.83 -19.27 1.37
CA SER A 203 -55.28 -20.26 2.38
C SER A 203 -56.60 -19.86 3.03
#